data_AF-R1GG84-F1
#
_entry.id   AF-R1GG84-F1
#
_cell.length_a   1.000
_cell.length_b   1.000
_cell.length_c   1.000
_cell.angle_alpha   90.00
_cell.angle_beta   90.00
_cell.angle_gamma   90.00
#
_symmetry.space_group_name_H-M   'P 1'
#
loop_
_entity.id
_entity.type
_entity.pdbx_description
1 polymer ?
#
loop_
_entity_poly.entity_id
_entity_poly.type
_entity_poly.pdbx_seq_one_letter_code
_entity_poly.pdbx_strand_id
1 'polypeptide(L)'
;WGALAATGRPVTVVRDGPAPIAQRLLASIVNTACFIAGQHLATPPDIDTAVRLGLGYPRGPLAWGDLVGGDVVLRILRGLTAATGDPRYRPSPWLTERVALGLPLTAAGTTPADL
;
A
#
# COMPACT_ATOMS: atom_id res chain seq x y z
N TRP A 1 8.65 -25.23 -11.01
CA TRP A 1 8.78 -25.18 -9.54
C TRP A 1 10.05 -25.89 -9.06
N GLY A 2 10.44 -27.04 -9.64
CA GLY A 2 11.62 -27.81 -9.21
C GLY A 2 12.92 -27.02 -9.06
N ALA A 3 13.24 -26.11 -9.99
CA ALA A 3 14.44 -25.28 -9.89
C ALA A 3 14.43 -24.28 -8.72
N LEU A 4 13.27 -23.71 -8.37
CA LEU A 4 13.15 -22.79 -7.22
C LEU A 4 13.13 -23.57 -5.89
N ALA A 5 12.46 -24.72 -5.86
CA ALA A 5 12.41 -25.58 -4.67
C ALA A 5 13.80 -26.15 -4.33
N ALA A 6 14.64 -26.42 -5.33
CA ALA A 6 16.02 -26.89 -5.14
C ALA A 6 16.91 -25.89 -4.39
N THR A 7 16.50 -24.62 -4.26
CA THR A 7 17.26 -23.60 -3.51
C THR A 7 17.09 -23.70 -1.99
N GLY A 8 16.18 -24.56 -1.50
CA GLY A 8 15.84 -24.69 -0.08
C GLY A 8 15.00 -23.53 0.48
N ARG A 9 14.64 -22.54 -0.36
CA ARG A 9 13.75 -21.44 0.04
C ARG A 9 12.30 -21.90 0.01
N PRO A 10 11.45 -21.43 0.95
CA PRO A 10 10.01 -21.68 0.88
C PRO A 10 9.42 -21.14 -0.43
N VAL A 11 8.66 -21.96 -1.13
CA VAL A 11 7.99 -21.60 -2.39
C VAL A 11 6.49 -21.81 -2.24
N THR A 12 5.70 -20.81 -2.65
CA THR A 12 4.25 -20.90 -2.71
C THR A 12 3.81 -20.89 -4.16
N VAL A 13 3.03 -21.89 -4.56
CA VAL A 13 2.41 -21.93 -5.89
C VAL A 13 1.14 -21.10 -5.87
N VAL A 14 1.03 -20.18 -6.82
CA VAL A 14 -0.09 -19.24 -6.92
C VAL A 14 -0.66 -19.36 -8.33
N ARG A 15 -2.00 -19.36 -8.44
CA ARG A 15 -2.68 -19.30 -9.74
C ARG A 15 -2.37 -17.97 -10.41
N ASP A 16 -2.15 -17.99 -11.71
CA ASP A 16 -1.95 -16.77 -12.48
C ASP A 16 -3.18 -15.84 -12.40
N GLY A 17 -2.91 -14.55 -12.34
CA GLY A 17 -3.91 -13.51 -12.20
C GLY A 17 -3.28 -12.12 -12.05
N PRO A 18 -4.08 -11.04 -12.12
CA PRO A 18 -3.55 -9.68 -12.05
C PRO A 18 -2.82 -9.41 -10.73
N ALA A 19 -1.51 -9.19 -10.81
CA ALA A 19 -0.58 -9.07 -9.67
C ALA A 19 -0.51 -10.32 -8.74
N PRO A 20 0.70 -10.72 -8.29
CA PRO A 20 0.85 -11.76 -7.28
C PRO A 20 0.09 -11.44 -5.98
N ILE A 21 -0.36 -12.47 -5.26
CA ILE A 21 -1.18 -12.34 -4.04
C ILE A 21 -0.56 -11.36 -3.03
N ALA A 22 0.75 -11.48 -2.76
CA ALA A 22 1.43 -10.62 -1.79
C ALA A 22 1.42 -9.13 -2.20
N GLN A 23 1.70 -8.85 -3.48
CA GLN A 23 1.71 -7.47 -4.00
C GLN A 23 0.30 -6.87 -4.00
N ARG A 24 -0.70 -7.67 -4.38
CA ARG A 24 -2.11 -7.25 -4.36
C ARG A 24 -2.56 -6.90 -2.93
N LEU A 25 -2.29 -7.77 -1.96
CA LEU A 25 -2.66 -7.53 -0.56
C LEU A 25 -1.97 -6.29 0.01
N LEU A 26 -0.65 -6.19 -0.17
CA LEU A 26 0.12 -5.04 0.27
C LEU A 26 -0.43 -3.74 -0.33
N ALA A 27 -0.60 -3.69 -1.65
CA ALA A 27 -1.07 -2.47 -2.32
C ALA A 27 -2.48 -2.08 -1.87
N SER A 28 -3.38 -3.04 -1.68
CA SER A 28 -4.73 -2.79 -1.15
C SER A 28 -4.70 -2.23 0.27
N ILE A 29 -3.90 -2.82 1.17
CA ILE A 29 -3.76 -2.36 2.56
C ILE A 29 -3.21 -0.93 2.62
N VAL A 30 -2.14 -0.65 1.88
CA VAL A 30 -1.54 0.69 1.82
C VAL A 30 -2.56 1.70 1.27
N ASN A 31 -3.28 1.34 0.21
CA ASN A 31 -4.27 2.22 -0.41
C ASN A 31 -5.43 2.55 0.53
N THR A 32 -5.92 1.57 1.29
CA THR A 32 -6.95 1.78 2.33
C THR A 32 -6.46 2.76 3.38
N ALA A 33 -5.23 2.61 3.89
CA ALA A 33 -4.65 3.55 4.84
C ALA A 33 -4.52 4.97 4.26
N CYS A 34 -4.14 5.09 2.98
CA CYS A 34 -4.09 6.38 2.28
C CYS A 34 -5.46 7.03 2.13
N PHE A 35 -6.55 6.25 1.95
CA PHE A 35 -7.91 6.81 1.97
C PHE A 35 -8.28 7.38 3.34
N ILE A 36 -7.95 6.67 4.42
CA ILE A 36 -8.20 7.14 5.80
C ILE A 36 -7.43 8.44 6.06
N ALA A 37 -6.14 8.48 5.66
CA ALA A 37 -5.30 9.66 5.79
C ALA A 37 -5.83 10.86 4.98
N GLY A 38 -6.22 10.64 3.73
CA GLY A 38 -6.79 11.68 2.86
C GLY A 38 -8.18 12.17 3.26
N GLN A 39 -8.89 11.44 4.12
CA GLN A 39 -10.14 11.90 4.74
C GLN A 39 -9.90 12.62 6.07
N HIS A 40 -8.64 12.74 6.52
CA HIS A 40 -8.25 13.34 7.79
C HIS A 40 -8.96 12.73 9.01
N LEU A 41 -9.28 11.43 8.97
CA LEU A 41 -9.91 10.74 10.09
C LEU A 41 -8.94 10.48 11.26
N ALA A 42 -7.65 10.41 10.94
CA ALA A 42 -6.55 10.25 11.89
C ALA A 42 -5.25 10.74 11.24
N THR A 43 -4.24 11.06 12.06
CA THR A 43 -2.91 11.41 11.55
C THR A 43 -2.21 10.17 10.98
N PRO A 44 -1.29 10.30 10.01
CA PRO A 44 -0.56 9.14 9.48
C PRO A 44 0.15 8.29 10.56
N PRO A 45 0.81 8.89 11.59
CA PRO A 45 1.37 8.12 12.70
C PRO A 45 0.33 7.34 13.53
N ASP A 46 -0.86 7.90 13.73
CA ASP A 46 -1.94 7.24 14.46
C ASP A 46 -2.52 6.06 13.66
N ILE A 47 -2.69 6.21 12.35
CA ILE A 47 -3.11 5.12 11.45
C ILE A 47 -2.11 3.96 11.53
N ASP A 48 -0.83 4.27 11.45
CA ASP A 48 0.24 3.27 11.53
C ASP A 48 0.31 2.58 12.90
N THR A 49 0.10 3.35 13.98
CA THR A 49 0.05 2.82 15.34
C THR A 49 -1.17 1.94 15.55
N ALA A 50 -2.35 2.35 15.07
CA ALA A 50 -3.59 1.59 15.18
C ALA A 50 -3.48 0.22 14.48
N VAL A 51 -2.87 0.16 13.30
CA VAL A 51 -2.70 -1.11 12.58
C VAL A 51 -1.66 -2.02 13.23
N ARG A 52 -0.56 -1.45 13.76
CA ARG A 52 0.45 -2.23 14.48
C ARG A 52 -0.10 -2.81 15.79
N LEU A 53 -0.75 -1.99 16.61
CA LEU A 53 -1.24 -2.41 17.93
C LEU A 53 -2.55 -3.19 17.83
N GLY A 54 -3.48 -2.75 16.99
CA GLY A 54 -4.81 -3.34 16.86
C GLY A 54 -4.86 -4.58 15.98
N LEU A 55 -4.05 -4.64 14.91
CA LEU A 55 -4.06 -5.77 13.95
C LEU A 55 -2.79 -6.62 14.01
N GLY A 56 -1.82 -6.26 14.87
CA GLY A 56 -0.59 -7.03 15.08
C GLY A 56 0.42 -6.95 13.93
N TYR A 57 0.33 -5.93 13.07
CA TYR A 57 1.25 -5.80 11.93
C TYR A 57 2.64 -5.38 12.43
N PRO A 58 3.73 -5.89 11.83
CA PRO A 58 5.09 -5.54 12.26
C PRO A 58 5.45 -4.06 12.02
N ARG A 59 4.72 -3.40 11.13
CA ARG A 59 4.89 -1.99 10.76
C ARG A 59 3.57 -1.47 10.22
N GLY A 60 3.32 -0.18 10.38
CA GLY A 60 2.10 0.46 9.89
C GLY A 60 2.01 0.50 8.37
N PRO A 61 0.80 0.53 7.80
CA PRO A 61 0.57 0.43 6.36
C PRO A 61 1.19 1.60 5.58
N LEU A 62 1.16 2.83 6.07
CA LEU A 62 1.74 3.98 5.37
C LEU A 62 3.27 3.87 5.35
N ALA A 63 3.88 3.55 6.50
CA ALA A 63 5.30 3.27 6.57
C ALA A 63 5.75 2.04 5.75
N TRP A 64 4.89 1.06 5.53
CA TRP A 64 5.14 -0.04 4.58
C TRP A 64 5.12 0.44 3.13
N GLY A 65 4.16 1.30 2.79
CA GLY A 65 4.07 1.91 1.47
C GLY A 65 5.32 2.74 1.14
N ASP A 66 5.84 3.51 2.10
CA ASP A 66 7.10 4.25 1.94
C ASP A 66 8.32 3.34 1.82
N LEU A 67 8.37 2.25 2.58
CA LEU A 67 9.46 1.27 2.50
C LEU A 67 9.51 0.57 1.13
N VAL A 68 8.34 0.26 0.56
CA VAL A 68 8.20 -0.42 -0.73
C VAL A 68 8.37 0.55 -1.90
N GLY A 69 8.01 1.82 -1.69
CA GLY A 69 7.92 2.86 -2.71
C GLY A 69 6.47 3.13 -3.09
N GLY A 70 6.00 4.36 -2.86
CA GLY A 70 4.63 4.77 -3.20
C GLY A 70 4.33 4.65 -4.69
N ASP A 71 5.32 4.87 -5.56
CA ASP A 71 5.23 4.70 -7.02
C ASP A 71 4.99 3.24 -7.41
N VAL A 72 5.64 2.29 -6.71
CA VAL A 72 5.45 0.86 -6.89
C VAL A 72 4.02 0.47 -6.51
N VAL A 73 3.54 0.95 -5.36
CA VAL A 73 2.15 0.72 -4.91
C VAL A 73 1.16 1.29 -5.93
N LEU A 74 1.36 2.53 -6.37
CA LEU A 74 0.49 3.19 -7.36
C LEU A 74 0.45 2.42 -8.69
N ARG A 75 1.60 1.92 -9.16
CA ARG A 75 1.69 1.10 -10.37
C ARG A 75 0.97 -0.24 -10.24
N ILE A 76 1.08 -0.91 -9.09
CA ILE A 76 0.33 -2.16 -8.83
C ILE A 76 -1.18 -1.89 -8.88
N LEU A 77 -1.66 -0.84 -8.20
CA LEU A 77 -3.08 -0.49 -8.16
C LEU A 77 -3.63 -0.13 -9.55
N ARG A 78 -2.90 0.70 -10.31
CA ARG A 78 -3.27 1.03 -11.70
C ARG A 78 -3.34 -0.21 -12.58
N GLY A 79 -2.37 -1.11 -12.47
CA GLY A 79 -2.37 -2.38 -13.20
C GLY A 79 -3.55 -3.27 -12.82
N LEU A 80 -3.87 -3.36 -11.52
CA LEU A 80 -5.05 -4.07 -11.03
C LEU A 80 -6.35 -3.47 -11.56
N THR A 81 -6.54 -2.15 -11.45
CA THR A 81 -7.72 -1.46 -11.98
C THR A 81 -7.87 -1.66 -13.49
N ALA A 82 -6.78 -1.54 -14.26
CA ALA A 82 -6.82 -1.73 -15.70
C ALA A 82 -7.16 -3.17 -16.10
N ALA A 83 -6.61 -4.16 -15.38
CA ALA A 83 -6.82 -5.57 -15.69
C ALA A 83 -8.20 -6.10 -15.27
N THR A 84 -8.77 -5.57 -14.18
CA THR A 84 -10.03 -6.11 -13.63
C THR A 84 -11.23 -5.19 -13.79
N GLY A 85 -11.03 -3.89 -14.09
CA GLY A 85 -12.08 -2.87 -14.08
C GLY A 85 -12.70 -2.63 -12.68
N ASP A 86 -12.14 -3.23 -11.64
CA ASP A 86 -12.75 -3.25 -10.31
C ASP A 86 -12.40 -1.95 -9.54
N PRO A 87 -13.41 -1.17 -9.14
CA PRO A 87 -13.19 0.11 -8.47
C PRO A 87 -12.50 -0.02 -7.11
N ARG A 88 -12.49 -1.22 -6.49
CA ARG A 88 -11.79 -1.47 -5.22
C ARG A 88 -10.28 -1.24 -5.31
N TYR A 89 -9.69 -1.36 -6.51
CA TYR A 89 -8.27 -1.11 -6.73
C TYR A 89 -7.95 0.32 -7.14
N ARG A 90 -8.95 1.21 -7.22
CA ARG A 90 -8.72 2.61 -7.60
C ARG A 90 -7.70 3.25 -6.65
N PRO A 91 -6.58 3.80 -7.16
CA PRO A 91 -5.63 4.52 -6.32
C PRO A 91 -6.29 5.68 -5.57
N SER A 92 -5.93 5.86 -4.31
CA SER A 92 -6.43 6.98 -3.52
C SER A 92 -5.83 8.31 -4.03
N PRO A 93 -6.55 9.43 -3.86
CA PRO A 93 -6.01 10.76 -4.14
C PRO A 93 -4.73 11.05 -3.34
N TRP A 94 -4.71 10.70 -2.05
CA TRP A 94 -3.55 10.87 -1.16
C TRP A 94 -2.29 10.20 -1.68
N LEU A 95 -2.40 8.93 -2.11
CA LEU A 95 -1.29 8.19 -2.70
C LEU A 95 -0.83 8.84 -4.01
N THR A 96 -1.78 9.20 -4.87
CA THR A 96 -1.47 9.77 -6.19
C THR A 96 -0.77 11.12 -6.08
N GLU A 97 -1.27 11.99 -5.21
CA GLU A 97 -0.71 13.31 -4.93
C GLU A 97 0.72 13.20 -4.38
N ARG A 98 0.93 12.39 -3.34
CA ARG A 98 2.25 12.26 -2.71
C ARG A 98 3.28 11.67 -3.64
N VAL A 99 2.90 10.67 -4.45
CA VAL A 99 3.79 10.14 -5.48
C VAL A 99 4.11 11.21 -6.53
N ALA A 100 3.14 12.02 -6.95
CA ALA A 100 3.38 13.09 -7.91
C ALA A 100 4.30 14.20 -7.35
N LEU A 101 4.23 14.47 -6.05
CA LEU A 101 5.04 15.48 -5.37
C LEU A 101 6.35 14.94 -4.77
N GLY A 102 6.60 13.64 -4.84
CA GLY A 102 7.77 13.01 -4.19
C GLY A 102 7.73 13.06 -2.65
N LEU A 103 6.54 13.11 -2.06
CA LEU A 103 6.33 13.18 -0.62
C LEU A 103 6.16 11.78 0.01
N PRO A 104 6.58 11.60 1.28
CA PRO A 104 6.28 10.38 2.04
C PRO A 104 4.77 10.20 2.28
N LEU A 105 4.30 8.96 2.25
CA LEU A 105 2.93 8.58 2.62
C LEU A 105 2.64 8.86 4.09
N THR A 106 3.66 8.81 4.95
CA THR A 106 3.56 9.14 6.37
C THR A 106 3.59 10.64 6.66
N ALA A 107 3.89 11.49 5.67
CA ALA A 107 3.89 12.94 5.91
C ALA A 107 2.46 13.40 6.23
N ALA A 108 2.30 14.20 7.29
CA ALA A 108 1.03 14.85 7.60
C ALA A 108 0.54 15.67 6.39
N GLY A 109 -0.77 15.87 6.29
CA GLY A 109 -1.32 16.74 5.25
C GLY A 109 -0.81 18.17 5.44
N THR A 110 -0.82 18.96 4.38
CA THR A 110 -0.66 20.42 4.50
C THR A 110 -1.99 21.01 4.97
N THR A 111 -2.44 20.70 6.19
CA THR A 111 -3.51 21.52 6.76
C THR A 111 -2.91 22.87 7.16
N PRO A 112 -3.69 23.95 7.21
CA PRO A 112 -3.16 25.25 7.67
C PRO A 112 -2.57 25.21 9.09
N ALA A 113 -2.87 24.17 9.89
CA ALA A 113 -2.29 23.96 11.21
C ALA A 113 -0.91 23.28 11.16
N ASP A 114 -0.51 22.74 9.99
CA ASP A 114 0.76 22.04 9.76
C ASP A 114 1.80 22.91 9.01
N LEU A 115 1.46 24.18 8.69
CA LEU A 115 2.34 25.21 8.12
C LEU A 115 2.73 26.24 9.20
#